data_AF-A0A8I1SAE9-F1
#
_entry.id   AF-A0A8I1SAE9-F1
#
_cell.length_a   1.000
_cell.length_b   1.000
_cell.length_c   1.000
_cell.angle_alpha   90.00
_cell.angle_beta   90.00
_cell.angle_gamma   90.00
#
_symmetry.space_group_name_H-M   'P 1'
#
loop_
_entity.id
_entity.type
_entity.pdbx_description
1 polymer ?
#
loop_
_entity_poly.entity_id
_entity_poly.type
_entity_poly.pdbx_seq_one_letter_code
_entity_poly.pdbx_strand_id
1 'polypeptide(L)' 'MGIGGAVVTTIDIDQELLGEAKDALGTSTAKATVDQALREVVMRRRQSLALAALAGVEFDPDAKKVEPTVG' A
#
# COMPACT_ATOMS: atom_id res chain seq x y z
N MET A 1 6.97 -19.57 -3.59
CA MET A 1 5.66 -20.20 -3.86
C MET A 1 4.63 -19.55 -2.93
N GLY A 2 4.12 -18.37 -3.28
CA GLY A 2 3.06 -17.74 -2.49
C GLY A 2 1.74 -18.38 -2.86
N ILE A 3 1.06 -19.02 -1.90
CA ILE A 3 -0.30 -19.52 -2.08
C ILE A 3 -1.23 -18.32 -2.30
N GLY A 4 -1.41 -17.91 -3.56
CA GLY A 4 -2.35 -16.87 -3.98
C GLY A 4 -3.79 -17.38 -3.94
N GLY A 5 -4.21 -17.93 -2.78
CA GLY A 5 -5.56 -18.41 -2.57
C GLY A 5 -6.41 -17.32 -1.91
N ALA A 6 -7.55 -16.99 -2.52
CA ALA A 6 -8.57 -16.21 -1.83
C ALA A 6 -9.11 -17.02 -0.65
N VAL A 7 -9.03 -16.47 0.55
CA VAL A 7 -9.63 -17.06 1.76
C VAL A 7 -11.00 -16.41 1.95
N VAL A 8 -12.04 -17.25 2.10
CA VAL A 8 -13.38 -16.77 2.44
C VAL A 8 -13.50 -16.74 3.95
N THR A 9 -13.75 -15.54 4.48
CA THR A 9 -13.95 -15.32 5.91
C THR A 9 -15.26 -14.56 6.10
N THR A 10 -16.09 -15.04 7.02
CA THR A 10 -17.28 -14.31 7.46
C THR A 10 -16.88 -13.32 8.54
N ILE A 11 -17.09 -12.04 8.27
CA ILE A 11 -16.82 -10.95 9.21
C ILE A 11 -18.00 -9.97 9.20
N ASP A 12 -18.35 -9.44 10.36
CA ASP A 12 -19.29 -8.34 10.47
C ASP A 12 -18.58 -7.04 10.10
N ILE A 13 -19.14 -6.33 9.12
CA ILE A 13 -18.64 -5.04 8.64
C ILE A 13 -19.77 -4.03 8.78
N ASP A 14 -19.44 -2.84 9.26
CA ASP A 14 -20.35 -1.72 9.28
C ASP A 14 -20.83 -1.40 7.85
N GLN A 15 -22.15 -1.45 7.64
CA GLN A 15 -22.74 -1.26 6.32
C GLN A 15 -22.63 0.19 5.82
N GLU A 16 -22.64 1.16 6.71
CA GLU A 16 -22.47 2.58 6.36
C GLU A 16 -21.05 2.81 5.88
N LEU A 17 -20.06 2.35 6.65
CA LEU A 17 -18.64 2.42 6.27
C LEU A 17 -18.35 1.66 4.97
N LEU A 18 -18.97 0.49 4.78
CA LEU A 18 -18.84 -0.26 3.54
C LEU A 18 -19.45 0.48 2.35
N GLY A 19 -20.56 1.21 2.56
CA GLY A 19 -21.17 2.07 1.55
C GLY A 19 -20.23 3.19 1.14
N GLU A 20 -19.71 3.95 2.11
CA GLU A 20 -18.73 5.01 1.84
C GLU A 20 -17.49 4.49 1.12
N ALA A 21 -16.96 3.34 1.55
CA ALA A 21 -15.81 2.73 0.91
C ALA A 21 -16.12 2.26 -0.52
N LYS A 22 -17.32 1.77 -0.79
CA LYS A 22 -17.76 1.41 -2.15
C LYS A 22 -17.80 2.62 -3.06
N ASP A 23 -18.37 3.72 -2.59
CA ASP A 23 -18.47 4.97 -3.34
C ASP A 23 -17.09 5.59 -3.59
N ALA A 24 -16.24 5.62 -2.56
CA ALA A 24 -14.89 6.14 -2.66
C ALA A 24 -14.00 5.31 -3.61
N LEU A 25 -14.15 3.98 -3.59
CA LEU A 25 -13.35 3.05 -4.39
C LEU A 25 -13.99 2.72 -5.76
N GLY A 26 -15.23 3.13 -6.00
CA GLY A 26 -15.99 2.82 -7.22
C GLY A 26 -16.32 1.33 -7.37
N THR A 27 -16.50 0.61 -6.26
CA THR A 27 -16.67 -0.86 -6.28
C THR A 27 -18.11 -1.28 -6.02
N SER A 28 -18.59 -2.32 -6.73
CA SER A 28 -19.97 -2.79 -6.60
C SER A 28 -20.17 -3.89 -5.57
N THR A 29 -19.10 -4.57 -5.13
CA THR A 29 -19.19 -5.73 -4.22
C THR A 29 -18.32 -5.55 -2.99
N ALA A 30 -18.79 -6.04 -1.84
CA ALA A 30 -18.04 -5.99 -0.59
C ALA A 30 -16.65 -6.62 -0.71
N LYS A 31 -16.55 -7.76 -1.42
CA LYS A 31 -15.28 -8.42 -1.70
C LYS A 31 -14.32 -7.49 -2.46
N ALA A 32 -14.78 -6.84 -3.52
CA ALA A 32 -13.94 -5.93 -4.30
C ALA A 32 -13.50 -4.72 -3.46
N THR A 33 -14.41 -4.16 -2.66
CA THR A 33 -14.10 -3.06 -1.73
C THR A 33 -13.03 -3.46 -0.72
N VAL A 34 -13.18 -4.62 -0.09
CA VAL A 34 -12.21 -5.14 0.89
C VAL A 34 -10.87 -5.47 0.24
N ASP A 35 -10.87 -6.15 -0.91
CA ASP A 35 -9.64 -6.49 -1.64
C ASP A 35 -8.86 -5.21 -2.02
N GLN A 36 -9.55 -4.16 -2.47
CA GLN A 36 -8.93 -2.89 -2.85
C GLN A 36 -8.46 -2.09 -1.63
N ALA A 37 -9.27 -2.00 -0.58
CA ALA A 37 -8.89 -1.33 0.67
C ALA A 37 -7.63 -1.96 1.30
N LEU A 38 -7.55 -3.30 1.34
CA LEU A 38 -6.36 -3.99 1.84
C LEU A 38 -5.11 -3.68 1.02
N ARG A 39 -5.22 -3.58 -0.31
CA ARG A 39 -4.10 -3.20 -1.19
C ARG A 39 -3.63 -1.79 -0.90
N GLU A 40 -4.54 -0.83 -0.75
CA GLU A 40 -4.18 0.56 -0.44
C GLU A 40 -3.49 0.69 0.91
N VAL A 41 -3.97 0.00 1.94
CA VAL A 41 -3.35 0.01 3.28
C VAL A 41 -1.93 -0.55 3.22
N VAL A 42 -1.72 -1.68 2.53
CA VAL A 42 -0.38 -2.25 2.37
C VAL A 42 0.54 -1.31 1.59
N MET A 43 0.05 -0.69 0.52
CA MET A 43 0.83 0.28 -0.26
C MET A 43 1.21 1.50 0.57
N ARG A 44 0.26 2.11 1.27
CA ARG A 44 0.52 3.25 2.18
C ARG A 44 1.51 2.89 3.27
N ARG A 45 1.40 1.68 3.84
CA ARG A 45 2.35 1.23 4.87
C ARG A 45 3.75 1.05 4.30
N ARG A 46 3.89 0.44 3.11
CA ARG A 46 5.19 0.31 2.43
C ARG A 46 5.81 1.66 2.10
N GLN A 47 5.01 2.60 1.59
CA GLN A 47 5.46 3.97 1.32
C GLN A 47 5.92 4.68 2.60
N SER A 48 5.15 4.58 3.68
CA SER A 48 5.51 5.18 4.97
C SER A 48 6.83 4.61 5.52
N LEU A 49 7.04 3.30 5.39
CA LEU A 49 8.30 2.66 5.79
C LEU A 49 9.48 3.08 4.91
N ALA A 50 9.26 3.22 3.60
CA ALA A 50 10.29 3.72 2.68
C ALA A 50 10.67 5.18 3.01
N LEU A 51 9.69 6.03 3.30
CA LEU A 51 9.93 7.40 3.74
C LEU A 51 10.66 7.46 5.08
N ALA A 52 10.29 6.62 6.05
CA ALA A 52 11.00 6.52 7.32
C ALA A 52 12.44 6.03 7.13
N ALA A 53 12.67 5.10 6.21
CA ALA A 53 14.02 4.64 5.86
C ALA A 53 14.84 5.78 5.24
N LEU A 54 14.27 6.54 4.30
CA LEU A 54 14.93 7.72 3.70
C LEU A 54 15.21 8.82 4.73
N ALA A 55 14.30 9.06 5.67
CA ALA A 55 14.50 10.04 6.74
C ALA A 55 15.57 9.62 7.76
N GLY A 56 15.87 8.32 7.85
CA GLY A 56 16.98 7.78 8.64
C GLY A 56 18.32 7.74 7.90
N VAL A 57 18.37 8.14 6.62
CA VAL A 57 19.62 8.29 5.87
C VAL A 57 20.17 9.70 6.18
N GLU A 58 21.32 9.77 6.87
CA GLU A 58 22.10 11.00 6.92
C GLU A 58 22.57 11.33 5.51
N PHE A 59 22.09 12.46 4.99
CA PHE A 59 22.56 12.99 3.72
C PHE A 59 23.95 13.56 3.94
N ASP A 60 24.98 12.88 3.44
CA ASP A 60 26.35 13.41 3.45
C ASP A 60 26.45 14.57 2.43
N PRO A 61 26.55 15.84 2.88
CA PRO A 61 26.61 16.99 1.98
C PRO A 61 27.91 17.04 1.16
N ASP A 62 28.92 16.23 1.50
CA ASP A 62 30.20 16.13 0.79
C ASP A 62 30.27 14.92 -0.15
N ALA A 63 29.16 14.19 -0.35
CA ALA A 63 29.07 13.10 -1.32
C ALA A 63 29.45 13.59 -2.73
N LYS A 64 30.66 13.24 -3.19
CA LYS A 64 31.16 13.59 -4.53
C LYS A 64 30.21 13.05 -5.60
N LYS A 65 29.86 13.90 -6.57
CA LYS A 65 29.10 13.54 -7.77
C LYS A 65 29.65 12.25 -8.37
N VAL A 66 28.86 11.19 -8.34
CA VAL A 66 29.10 10.00 -9.16
C VAL A 66 28.71 10.38 -10.58
N GLU A 67 29.71 10.67 -11.42
CA GLU A 67 29.51 10.74 -12.86
C GLU A 67 29.11 9.34 -13.34
N PRO A 68 27.99 9.18 -14.07
CA PRO A 68 27.58 7.88 -14.56
C PRO A 68 28.61 7.47 -15.62
N THR A 69 29.50 6.53 -15.25
CA THR A 69 30.33 5.84 -16.23
C THR A 69 29.41 4.88 -16.97
N VAL A 70 28.80 5.36 -18.05
CA VAL A 70 28.14 4.51 -19.03
C VAL A 70 29.26 3.77 -19.76
N GLY A 71 29.44 2.50 -19.41
CA GLY A 71 30.27 1.55 -20.15
C GLY A 71 29.50 0.89 -21.29
#